data_AF-A0A7C1WF20-F1
#
_entry.id   AF-A0A7C1WF20-F1
#
_cell.length_a   1.000
_cell.length_b   1.000
_cell.length_c   1.000
_cell.angle_alpha   90.00
_cell.angle_beta   90.00
_cell.angle_gamma   90.00
#
_symmetry.space_group_name_H-M   'P 1'
#
loop_
_entity.id
_entity.type
_entity.pdbx_description
1 polymer ?
#
loop_
_entity_poly.entity_id
_entity_poly.type
_entity_poly.pdbx_seq_one_letter_code
_entity_poly.pdbx_strand_id
1 'polypeptide(L)' 'VLGLQDRVGSLEAGKDANIVLWSGDPLEPSSRIQAVMLEGEFLAGEVNQ' A
#
# COMPACT_ATOMS: atom_id res chain seq x y z
N VAL A 1 -7.76 -5.50 17.42
CA VAL A 1 -7.65 -6.81 16.76
C VAL A 1 -6.20 -7.32 16.77
N LEU A 2 -5.17 -6.56 16.36
CA LEU A 2 -3.77 -7.03 16.41
C LEU A 2 -2.80 -6.17 17.27
N GLY A 3 -3.23 -5.02 17.79
CA GLY A 3 -2.35 -4.16 18.62
C GLY A 3 -1.23 -3.45 17.84
N LEU A 4 -1.34 -3.37 16.51
CA LEU A 4 -0.32 -2.82 15.61
C LEU A 4 -0.68 -1.42 15.09
N GLN A 5 -1.58 -0.70 15.77
CA GLN A 5 -2.09 0.61 15.31
C GLN A 5 -0.99 1.66 15.12
N ASP A 6 0.10 1.55 15.88
CA ASP A 6 1.24 2.46 15.80
C ASP A 6 2.17 2.15 14.61
N ARG A 7 1.95 1.02 13.92
CA ARG A 7 2.77 0.55 12.80
C ARG A 7 2.03 0.47 11.48
N VAL A 8 0.77 0.08 11.48
CA VAL A 8 0.00 -0.20 10.24
C VAL A 8 -1.46 0.25 10.34
N GLY A 9 -2.13 0.30 9.18
CA GLY A 9 -3.57 0.51 9.09
C GLY A 9 -4.00 1.94 8.75
N SER A 10 -3.06 2.88 8.63
CA SER A 10 -3.31 4.22 8.07
C SER A 10 -2.05 4.80 7.42
N LEU A 11 -2.23 5.79 6.56
CA LEU A 11 -1.14 6.54 5.92
C LEU A 11 -0.80 7.76 6.79
N GLU A 12 0.11 7.57 7.73
CA GLU A 12 0.58 8.59 8.67
C GLU A 12 2.10 8.50 8.82
N ALA A 13 2.75 9.64 9.08
CA ALA A 13 4.19 9.68 9.30
C ALA A 13 4.58 8.85 10.54
N GLY A 14 5.69 8.11 10.44
CA GLY A 14 6.21 7.25 11.51
C GLY A 14 5.67 5.82 11.50
N LYS A 15 4.71 5.50 10.64
CA LYS A 15 4.23 4.13 10.41
C LYS A 15 5.03 3.40 9.32
N ASP A 16 4.91 2.08 9.28
CA ASP A 16 5.57 1.26 8.28
C ASP A 16 5.02 1.60 6.88
N ALA A 17 5.93 1.79 5.91
CA ALA A 17 5.56 2.13 4.54
C ALA A 17 5.09 0.90 3.75
N ASN A 18 3.97 0.32 4.20
CA ASN A 18 3.29 -0.81 3.56
C ASN A 18 2.11 -0.27 2.73
N ILE A 19 2.29 -0.21 1.40
CA ILE A 19 1.39 0.49 0.49
C ILE A 19 1.08 -0.40 -0.71
N VAL A 20 -0.20 -0.46 -1.10
CA VAL A 20 -0.65 -1.07 -2.34
C VAL A 20 -1.14 0.04 -3.27
N LEU A 21 -0.53 0.16 -4.44
CA LEU A 21 -0.96 1.09 -5.47
C LEU A 21 -2.00 0.43 -6.37
N TRP A 22 -3.13 1.09 -6.54
CA TRP A 22 -4.24 0.64 -7.37
C TRP A 22 -4.39 1.56 -8.58
N SER A 23 -4.84 0.99 -9.71
CA SER A 23 -5.12 1.77 -10.92
C SER A 23 -6.38 2.66 -10.81
N GLY A 24 -7.12 2.56 -9.71
CA GLY A 24 -8.40 3.21 -9.47
C GLY A 24 -8.90 2.96 -8.04
N ASP A 25 -10.19 3.12 -7.80
CA ASP A 25 -10.79 2.80 -6.50
C ASP A 25 -10.60 1.30 -6.20
N PRO A 26 -10.00 0.90 -5.05
CA PRO A 26 -9.80 -0.50 -4.69
C PRO A 26 -11.09 -1.34 -4.62
N LEU A 27 -12.25 -0.70 -4.46
CA LEU A 27 -13.55 -1.35 -4.39
C LEU A 27 -14.23 -1.47 -5.77
N GLU A 28 -13.64 -0.89 -6.82
CA GLU A 28 -14.13 -1.06 -8.19
C GLU A 28 -13.62 -2.39 -8.77
N PRO A 29 -14.48 -3.26 -9.32
CA PRO A 29 -14.06 -4.56 -9.85
C PRO A 29 -13.07 -4.50 -11.03
N SER A 30 -13.04 -3.37 -11.74
CA SER A 30 -12.15 -3.14 -12.88
C SER A 30 -10.73 -2.77 -12.44
N SER A 31 -10.56 -2.29 -11.22
CA SER A 31 -9.28 -1.84 -10.66
C SER A 31 -8.31 -2.99 -10.49
N ARG A 32 -7.03 -2.71 -10.75
CA ARG A 32 -5.93 -3.66 -10.59
C ARG A 32 -4.87 -3.11 -9.66
N ILE A 33 -4.18 -4.01 -8.97
CA ILE A 33 -2.95 -3.68 -8.25
C ILE A 33 -1.87 -3.35 -9.29
N GLN A 34 -1.29 -2.17 -9.19
CA GLN A 34 -0.20 -1.70 -10.04
C GLN A 34 1.16 -2.00 -9.42
N ALA A 35 1.30 -1.76 -8.11
CA ALA A 35 2.53 -2.04 -7.39
C ALA A 35 2.25 -2.35 -5.92
N VAL A 36 3.18 -3.07 -5.28
CA VAL A 36 3.17 -3.37 -3.86
C VAL A 36 4.51 -2.94 -3.27
N MET A 37 4.43 -2.10 -2.25
CA MET A 37 5.57 -1.67 -1.45
C MET A 37 5.42 -2.21 -0.03
N LEU A 38 6.47 -2.85 0.50
CA LEU A 38 6.55 -3.21 1.92
C LEU A 38 7.81 -2.58 2.52
N GLU A 39 7.67 -1.99 3.70
CA GLU A 39 8.76 -1.34 4.43
C GLU A 39 9.57 -0.32 3.59
N GLY A 40 8.94 0.31 2.60
CA GLY A 40 9.58 1.28 1.70
C GLY A 40 10.20 0.69 0.42
N GLU A 41 10.19 -0.64 0.26
CA GLU A 41 10.75 -1.32 -0.91
C GLU A 41 9.64 -1.87 -1.82
N PHE A 42 9.78 -1.67 -3.14
CA PHE A 42 8.86 -2.25 -4.12
C PHE A 42 9.16 -3.73 -4.32
N LEU A 43 8.18 -4.58 -4.00
CA LEU A 43 8.26 -6.03 -4.18
C LEU A 43 7.67 -6.50 -5.51
N ALA A 44 6.71 -5.75 -6.04
CA ALA A 44 6.04 -6.07 -7.29
C ALA A 44 5.55 -4.80 -7.99
N GLY A 45 5.62 -4.80 -9.31
CA GLY A 45 5.21 -3.67 -10.15
C GLY A 45 6.25 -2.55 -10.17
N GLU A 46 6.08 -1.64 -11.12
CA GLU A 46 6.92 -0.45 -11.28
C GLU A 46 6.02 0.78 -11.27
N VAL A 47 6.42 1.81 -10.51
CA VAL A 47 5.76 3.12 -10.57
C VAL A 47 6.52 3.94 -11.60
N ASN A 48 5.98 3.99 -12.82
CA ASN A 48 6.46 4.91 -13.83
C ASN A 48 6.10 6.33 -13.36
N GLN A 49 7.13 7.14 -13.09
CA GLN A 49 6.96 8.57 -12.80
C GLN A 49 6.59 9.35 -14.07
#